data_AF-A0A9Q4DKX6-F1
#
_entry.id   AF-A0A9Q4DKX6-F1
#
_cell.length_a   1.000
_cell.length_b   1.000
_cell.length_c   1.000
_cell.angle_alpha   90.00
_cell.angle_beta   90.00
_cell.angle_gamma   90.00
#
_symmetry.space_group_name_H-M   'P 1'
#
loop_
_entity.id
_entity.type
_entity.pdbx_description
1 polymer ?
#
loop_
_entity_poly.entity_id
_entity_poly.type
_entity_poly.pdbx_seq_one_letter_code
_entity_poly.pdbx_strand_id
1 'polypeptide(L)' 'MTPDRFRPIALCNVVYKIISKIIANRLKPLLPTLMSEEKTGYVEGRQILNNIIQAHEVVHSLISKRK' A
#
# COMPACT_ATOMS: atom_id res chain seq x y z
N MET A 1 13.38 19.90 22.62
CA MET A 1 12.83 18.82 21.78
C MET A 1 11.58 18.31 22.50
N THR A 2 10.40 18.71 22.03
CA THR A 2 9.14 18.50 22.75
C THR A 2 8.50 17.16 22.32
N PRO A 3 7.78 16.44 23.21
CA PRO A 3 7.24 15.10 22.93
C PRO A 3 6.22 15.02 21.77
N ASP A 4 5.60 16.14 21.40
CA ASP A 4 4.65 16.27 20.28
C ASP A 4 5.27 16.03 18.90
N ARG A 5 6.60 15.99 18.80
CA ARG A 5 7.32 15.73 17.55
C ARG A 5 7.46 14.23 17.23
N PHE A 6 7.06 13.34 18.14
CA PHE A 6 7.22 11.89 17.96
C PHE A 6 5.92 11.21 17.58
N ARG A 7 6.00 10.31 16.60
CA ARG A 7 4.89 9.40 16.28
C ARG A 7 4.99 8.16 17.16
N PRO A 8 3.99 7.85 18.01
CA PRO A 8 4.02 6.64 18.81
C PRO A 8 4.01 5.40 17.92
N ILE A 9 4.85 4.41 18.26
CA ILE A 9 4.89 3.11 17.60
C ILE A 9 4.35 2.08 18.58
N ALA A 10 3.39 1.26 18.14
CA ALA A 10 2.90 0.16 18.94
C ALA A 10 3.96 -0.94 19.06
N LEU A 11 4.41 -1.25 20.28
CA LEU A 11 5.30 -2.36 20.55
C LEU A 11 4.48 -3.60 20.94
N CYS A 12 4.12 -4.42 19.97
CA CYS A 12 3.39 -5.67 20.20
C CYS A 12 4.35 -6.81 20.61
N ASN A 13 3.87 -7.76 21.42
CA ASN A 13 4.58 -9.01 21.72
C ASN A 13 4.93 -9.76 20.41
N VAL A 14 6.08 -10.44 20.39
CA VAL A 14 6.53 -11.30 19.28
C VAL A 14 5.46 -12.32 18.89
N VAL A 15 4.78 -12.96 19.86
CA VAL A 15 3.70 -13.91 19.59
C VAL A 15 2.57 -13.27 18.78
N TYR A 16 2.17 -12.06 19.14
CA TYR A 16 1.15 -11.30 18.40
C TYR A 16 1.60 -10.98 16.97
N LYS A 17 2.88 -10.65 16.77
CA LYS A 17 3.46 -10.41 15.43
C LYS A 17 3.46 -11.68 14.58
N ILE A 18 3.78 -12.84 15.16
CA ILE A 18 3.77 -14.13 14.47
C ILE A 18 2.33 -14.45 14.00
N ILE A 19 1.35 -14.37 14.90
CA ILE A 19 -0.06 -14.64 14.57
C ILE A 19 -0.55 -13.69 13.48
N SER A 20 -0.26 -12.39 13.61
CA SER A 20 -0.60 -11.38 12.60
C SER A 20 0.00 -11.71 11.24
N LYS A 21 1.24 -12.18 11.19
CA LYS A 21 1.92 -12.56 9.94
C LYS A 21 1.30 -13.79 9.30
N ILE A 22 0.91 -14.80 10.09
CA ILE A 22 0.21 -16.00 9.60
C ILE A 22 -1.11 -15.60 8.95
N ILE A 23 -1.92 -14.77 9.62
CA ILE A 23 -3.20 -14.29 9.09
C ILE A 23 -2.98 -13.50 7.80
N ALA A 24 -2.03 -12.57 7.78
CA ALA A 24 -1.72 -11.78 6.59
C ALA A 24 -1.30 -12.66 5.40
N ASN A 25 -0.47 -13.69 5.63
CA ASN A 25 -0.06 -14.62 4.59
C ASN A 25 -1.23 -15.45 4.04
N ARG A 26 -2.19 -15.85 4.89
CA ARG A 26 -3.40 -16.57 4.45
C ARG A 26 -4.37 -15.68 3.66
N LEU A 27 -4.43 -14.38 3.97
CA LEU A 27 -5.28 -13.43 3.26
C LEU A 27 -4.68 -12.95 1.94
N LYS A 28 -3.35 -12.95 1.82
CA LYS A 28 -2.61 -12.52 0.64
C LYS A 28 -3.17 -13.02 -0.71
N PRO A 29 -3.49 -14.32 -0.91
CA PRO A 29 -4.04 -14.80 -2.18
C PRO A 29 -5.49 -14.33 -2.46
N LEU A 30 -6.22 -13.87 -1.46
CA LEU A 30 -7.59 -13.37 -1.59
C LEU A 30 -7.66 -11.86 -1.85
N LEU A 31 -6.58 -11.13 -1.52
CA LEU A 31 -6.51 -9.68 -1.72
C LEU A 31 -6.72 -9.25 -3.19
N PRO A 32 -6.18 -9.93 -4.22
CA PRO A 32 -6.40 -9.54 -5.61
C PRO A 32 -7.87 -9.53 -6.03
N THR A 33 -8.69 -10.41 -5.43
CA THR A 33 -10.14 -10.49 -5.72
C THR A 33 -10.95 -9.43 -4.96
N LEU A 34 -10.43 -8.95 -3.82
CA LEU A 34 -11.11 -7.96 -2.96
C LEU A 34 -10.67 -6.52 -3.24
N MET A 35 -9.49 -6.32 -3.85
CA MET A 35 -8.93 -4.99 -4.09
C MET A 35 -9.10 -4.58 -5.56
N SER A 36 -9.74 -3.42 -5.78
CA SER A 36 -9.73 -2.73 -7.08
C SER A 36 -8.30 -2.57 -7.59
N GLU A 37 -8.09 -2.67 -8.91
CA GLU A 37 -6.78 -2.57 -9.57
C GLU A 37 -6.00 -1.31 -9.18
N GLU A 38 -6.73 -0.25 -8.81
CA GLU A 38 -6.24 1.07 -8.43
C GLU A 38 -5.50 1.09 -7.07
N LYS A 39 -5.71 0.07 -6.21
CA LYS A 39 -5.02 -0.01 -4.92
C LYS A 39 -3.65 -0.66 -5.10
N THR A 40 -2.62 0.18 -5.04
CA THR A 40 -1.21 -0.20 -5.30
C THR A 40 -0.39 -0.46 -4.03
N GLY A 41 -0.89 -0.08 -2.85
CA GLY A 41 -0.20 -0.30 -1.57
C GLY A 41 -0.39 -1.73 -1.03
N TYR A 42 0.68 -2.29 -0.46
CA TYR A 42 0.68 -3.59 0.25
C TYR A 42 0.38 -4.84 -0.61
N VAL A 43 0.44 -4.71 -1.93
CA VAL A 43 0.36 -5.83 -2.87
C VAL A 43 1.78 -6.25 -3.26
N GLU A 44 2.05 -7.55 -3.25
CA GLU A 44 3.34 -8.09 -3.67
C GLU A 44 3.63 -7.72 -5.14
N GLY A 45 4.86 -7.28 -5.42
CA GLY A 45 5.28 -6.88 -6.76
C GLY A 45 4.84 -5.47 -7.19
N ARG A 46 4.02 -4.75 -6.40
CA ARG A 46 3.68 -3.35 -6.67
C ARG A 46 4.53 -2.41 -5.83
N GLN A 47 5.34 -1.58 -6.49
CA GLN A 47 6.16 -0.56 -5.85
C GLN A 47 5.45 0.80 -5.88
N ILE A 48 5.82 1.70 -4.96
CA ILE A 48 5.27 3.07 -4.92
C ILE A 48 5.45 3.82 -6.26
N LEU A 49 6.53 3.50 -6.99
CA LEU A 49 6.81 4.06 -8.31
C LEU A 49 5.72 3.74 -9.33
N ASN A 50 5.11 2.56 -9.26
CA ASN A 50 4.04 2.17 -10.17
C ASN A 50 2.83 3.12 -10.05
N ASN A 51 2.55 3.62 -8.85
CA ASN A 51 1.47 4.59 -8.62
C ASN A 51 1.81 5.96 -9.24
N ILE A 52 3.08 6.41 -9.12
CA ILE A 52 3.53 7.67 -9.71
C ILE A 52 3.44 7.61 -11.25
N ILE A 53 3.88 6.49 -11.84
CA ILE A 53 3.83 6.28 -13.29
C ILE A 53 2.36 6.23 -13.76
N GLN A 54 1.50 5.48 -13.08
CA GLN A 54 0.08 5.40 -13.43
C GLN A 54 -0.60 6.77 -13.36
N ALA A 55 -0.32 7.57 -12.32
CA ALA A 55 -0.85 8.93 -12.22
C ALA A 55 -0.32 9.84 -13.34
N HIS A 56 0.97 9.71 -13.69
CA HIS A 56 1.58 10.46 -14.78
C HIS A 56 0.92 10.12 -16.14
N GLU A 57 0.70 8.84 -16.42
CA GLU A 57 0.02 8.38 -17.64
C GLU A 57 -1.41 8.92 -17.74
N VAL A 58 -2.18 8.86 -16.64
CA VAL A 58 -3.55 9.41 -16.60
C VAL A 58 -3.53 10.90 -16.93
N VAL A 59 -2.68 11.69 -16.26
CA VAL A 59 -2.57 13.13 -16.51
C VAL A 59 -2.14 13.42 -17.95
N HIS A 60 -1.14 12.70 -18.46
CA HIS A 60 -0.66 12.86 -19.83
C HIS A 60 -1.77 12.54 -20.86
N SER A 61 -2.53 11.47 -20.64
CA SER A 61 -3.64 11.09 -21.53
C SER A 61 -4.76 12.14 -21.59
N LEU A 62 -5.04 12.80 -20.45
CA LEU A 62 -6.06 13.85 -20.37
C LEU A 62 -5.62 15.14 -21.05
N ILE A 63 -4.33 15.49 -20.96
CA ILE A 63 -3.76 16.66 -21.63
C ILE A 63 -3.66 16.43 -23.14
N SER A 64 -3.23 15.23 -23.56
CA SER A 64 -3.10 14.85 -24.96
C SER A 64 -4.46 14.82 -25.68
N LYS A 65 -5.52 14.30 -25.04
CA LYS A 65 -6.89 14.29 -25.58
C LYS A 65 -7.58 15.66 -25.65
N ARG A 66 -6.99 16.71 -25.05
CA ARG A 66 -7.54 18.07 -25.03
C ARG A 66 -7.07 18.91 -26.23
N LYS A 67 -6.26 18.34 -27.11
CA LYS A 67 -5.80 18.90 -28.39
C LYS A 67 -6.48 18.18 -29.54
#